data_AF-A0A845U4J3-F1
#
_entry.id   AF-A0A845U4J3-F1
#
_cell.length_a   1.000
_cell.length_b   1.000
_cell.length_c   1.000
_cell.angle_alpha   90.00
_cell.angle_beta   90.00
_cell.angle_gamma   90.00
#
_symmetry.space_group_name_H-M   'P 1'
#
loop_
_entity.id
_entity.type
_entity.pdbx_description
1 polymer ?
#
loop_
_entity_poly.entity_id
_entity_poly.type
_entity_poly.pdbx_seq_one_letter_code
_entity_poly.pdbx_strand_id
1 'polypeptide(L)'
;MAVFVLRDSWERGQGVLGFPSPLSPRTLLFFPNIEAGAVMHMRGVVEPLNVFFLDKAFGTIRMLTLQPEEVIIVPAGTAHVVELSTKARPPQNFEFLKTYR
;
A
#
# COMPACT_ATOMS: atom_id res chain seq x y z
N MET A 1 -9.10 -12.39 2.91
CA MET A 1 -7.97 -11.46 3.02
C MET A 1 -8.36 -10.43 4.06
N ALA A 2 -7.50 -10.19 5.06
CA ALA A 2 -7.72 -9.15 6.05
C ALA A 2 -7.29 -7.80 5.46
N VAL A 3 -8.09 -6.76 5.68
CA VAL A 3 -7.83 -5.40 5.20
C VAL A 3 -7.56 -4.53 6.41
N PHE A 4 -6.40 -3.88 6.43
CA PHE A 4 -6.03 -2.90 7.45
C PHE A 4 -5.98 -1.52 6.79
N VAL A 5 -6.77 -0.59 7.32
CA VAL A 5 -6.91 0.75 6.75
C VAL A 5 -6.07 1.69 7.60
N LEU A 6 -5.01 2.25 7.02
CA LEU A 6 -4.05 3.11 7.71
C LEU A 6 -4.42 4.57 7.46
N ARG A 7 -5.23 5.15 8.35
CA ARG A 7 -5.85 6.47 8.14
C ARG A 7 -4.98 7.58 8.69
N ASP A 8 -4.44 7.40 9.88
CA ASP A 8 -3.77 8.47 10.60
C ASP A 8 -2.28 8.53 10.25
N SER A 9 -1.65 9.69 10.45
CA SER A 9 -0.24 9.93 10.08
C SER A 9 0.71 8.93 10.74
N TRP A 10 0.41 8.53 11.98
CA TRP A 10 1.18 7.52 12.70
C TRP A 10 1.09 6.14 12.05
N GLU A 11 -0.11 5.66 11.74
CA GLU A 11 -0.34 4.36 11.10
C GLU A 11 0.33 4.30 9.72
N ARG A 12 0.20 5.37 8.93
CA ARG A 12 0.83 5.48 7.61
C ARG A 12 2.35 5.51 7.72
N GLY A 13 2.89 6.22 8.71
CA GLY A 13 4.33 6.32 8.93
C GLY A 13 4.96 4.99 9.37
N GLN A 14 4.21 4.15 10.07
CA GLN A 14 4.64 2.78 10.37
C GLN A 14 4.48 1.85 9.17
N GLY A 15 3.38 1.97 8.41
CA GLY A 15 3.08 1.08 7.30
C GLY A 15 3.15 -0.38 7.71
N VAL A 16 3.88 -1.19 6.94
CA VAL A 16 4.10 -2.61 7.23
C VAL A 16 4.85 -2.90 8.54
N LEU A 17 5.59 -1.94 9.10
CA LEU A 17 6.35 -2.13 10.36
C LEU A 17 5.46 -2.30 11.59
N GLY A 18 4.20 -1.89 11.51
CA GLY A 18 3.20 -2.17 12.54
C GLY A 18 2.73 -3.63 12.60
N PHE A 19 3.22 -4.49 11.71
CA PHE A 19 2.75 -5.86 11.53
C PHE A 19 3.86 -6.90 11.73
N PRO A 20 3.51 -8.17 12.06
CA PRO A 20 4.47 -9.26 12.10
C PRO A 20 5.19 -9.41 10.75
N SER A 21 6.51 -9.65 10.83
CA SER A 21 7.36 -9.87 9.67
C SER A 21 7.72 -11.36 9.51
N PRO A 22 7.65 -11.95 8.31
CA PRO A 22 7.19 -11.33 7.06
C PRO A 22 5.68 -11.04 7.06
N LEU A 23 5.27 -10.07 6.25
CA LEU A 23 3.87 -9.71 6.08
C LEU A 23 3.09 -10.92 5.55
N SER A 24 2.02 -11.30 6.26
CA SER A 24 1.19 -12.44 5.85
C SER A 24 0.64 -12.24 4.43
N PRO A 25 0.67 -13.27 3.55
CA PRO A 25 0.08 -13.22 2.21
C PRO A 25 -1.44 -12.99 2.19
N ARG A 26 -2.08 -13.01 3.37
CA ARG A 26 -3.52 -12.76 3.54
C ARG A 26 -3.80 -11.36 4.10
N THR A 27 -2.80 -10.49 4.19
CA THR A 27 -2.90 -9.13 4.70
C THR A 27 -2.80 -8.12 3.56
N LEU A 28 -3.73 -7.16 3.55
CA LEU A 28 -3.76 -6.02 2.66
C LEU A 28 -3.71 -4.74 3.49
N LEU A 29 -2.69 -3.91 3.26
CA LEU A 29 -2.61 -2.58 3.88
C LEU A 29 -3.15 -1.55 2.90
N PHE A 30 -4.12 -0.77 3.32
CA PHE A 30 -4.78 0.24 2.50
C PHE A 30 -4.55 1.63 3.08
N PHE A 31 -3.99 2.51 2.27
CA PHE A 31 -3.66 3.89 2.61
C PHE A 31 -4.58 4.82 1.81
N PRO A 32 -5.71 5.30 2.38
CA PRO A 32 -6.63 6.17 1.67
C PRO A 32 -6.16 7.63 1.64
N ASN A 33 -6.63 8.42 0.67
CA ASN A 33 -6.42 9.87 0.62
C ASN A 33 -4.93 10.25 0.66
N ILE A 34 -4.18 9.74 -0.32
CA ILE A 34 -2.77 10.10 -0.53
C ILE A 34 -2.69 11.46 -1.20
N GLU A 35 -1.85 12.34 -0.66
CA GLU A 35 -1.61 13.67 -1.19
C GLU A 35 -0.70 13.63 -2.41
N ALA A 36 -0.88 14.59 -3.32
CA ALA A 36 -0.01 14.72 -4.48
C ALA A 36 1.43 15.05 -4.04
N GLY A 37 2.41 14.34 -4.61
CA GLY A 37 3.82 14.50 -4.24
C GLY A 37 4.22 13.79 -2.94
N ALA A 38 3.33 12.99 -2.35
CA ALA A 38 3.67 12.15 -1.20
C ALA A 38 4.89 11.26 -1.50
N VAL A 39 5.73 11.06 -0.50
CA VAL A 39 6.89 10.19 -0.56
C VAL A 39 6.59 8.93 0.24
N MET A 40 6.96 7.78 -0.32
CA MET A 40 6.85 6.49 0.34
C MET A 40 8.23 5.86 0.42
N HIS A 41 8.54 5.23 1.55
CA HIS A 41 9.83 4.59 1.78
C HIS A 41 9.67 3.19 2.35
N MET A 42 10.61 2.32 2.01
CA MET A 42 10.71 0.94 2.49
C MET A 42 11.79 0.79 3.57
N ARG A 43 12.18 1.89 4.22
CA ARG A 43 13.13 1.87 5.34
C ARG A 43 12.61 1.00 6.48
N GLY A 44 13.42 0.05 6.94
CA GLY A 44 13.07 -0.91 7.99
C GLY A 44 12.19 -2.08 7.54
N VAL A 45 11.68 -2.06 6.30
CA VAL A 45 10.95 -3.19 5.72
C VAL A 45 11.97 -4.26 5.32
N VAL A 46 11.74 -5.51 5.73
CA VAL A 46 12.75 -6.58 5.57
C VAL A 46 12.51 -7.49 4.36
N GLU A 47 11.40 -7.33 3.66
CA GLU A 47 11.09 -8.09 2.44
C GLU A 47 10.47 -7.18 1.37
N PRO A 48 10.56 -7.54 0.08
CA PRO A 48 9.93 -6.75 -0.96
C PRO A 48 8.40 -6.81 -0.88
N LEU A 49 7.75 -5.70 -1.24
CA LEU A 49 6.29 -5.56 -1.25
C LEU A 49 5.77 -5.20 -2.64
N ASN A 50 4.62 -5.76 -3.02
CA ASN A 50 3.84 -5.30 -4.16
C ASN A 50 3.00 -4.11 -3.74
N VAL A 51 3.23 -2.96 -4.37
CA VAL A 51 2.55 -1.71 -4.09
C VAL A 51 1.74 -1.26 -5.29
N PHE A 52 0.45 -1.07 -5.07
CA PHE A 52 -0.52 -0.61 -6.06
C PHE A 52 -0.90 0.84 -5.79
N PHE A 53 -0.70 1.69 -6.78
CA PHE A 53 -1.10 3.09 -6.77
C PHE A 53 -2.43 3.20 -7.49
N LEU A 54 -3.46 3.67 -6.77
CA LEU A 54 -4.83 3.67 -7.24
C LEU A 54 -5.34 5.11 -7.41
N ASP A 55 -6.14 5.35 -8.44
CA ASP A 55 -6.88 6.59 -8.61
C ASP A 55 -8.11 6.67 -7.67
N LYS A 56 -8.86 7.77 -7.71
CA LYS A 56 -10.08 7.98 -6.89
C LYS A 56 -11.20 6.96 -7.19
N ALA A 57 -11.18 6.33 -8.36
CA ALA A 57 -12.14 5.32 -8.78
C ALA A 57 -11.68 3.89 -8.43
N PHE A 58 -10.55 3.73 -7.73
CA PHE A 58 -9.90 2.46 -7.41
C PHE A 58 -9.33 1.73 -8.63
N GLY A 59 -9.12 2.45 -9.74
CA GLY A 59 -8.37 1.99 -10.89
C GLY A 59 -6.86 1.97 -10.59
N THR A 60 -6.16 0.91 -10.99
CA THR A 60 -4.70 0.82 -10.81
C THR A 60 -3.99 1.71 -11.83
N ILE A 61 -3.36 2.78 -11.35
CA ILE A 61 -2.49 3.64 -12.16
C ILE A 61 -1.19 2.92 -12.46
N ARG A 62 -0.59 2.32 -11.42
CA ARG A 62 0.68 1.61 -11.50
C ARG A 62 0.78 0.57 -10.39
N MET A 63 1.51 -0.50 -10.67
CA MET A 63 1.97 -1.46 -9.66
C MET A 63 3.49 -1.54 -9.73
N LEU A 64 4.14 -1.54 -8.58
CA LEU A 64 5.59 -1.72 -8.43
C LEU A 64 5.87 -2.75 -7.35
N THR A 65 6.91 -3.56 -7.54
CA THR A 65 7.52 -4.32 -6.45
C THR A 65 8.66 -3.50 -5.88
N LEU A 66 8.50 -2.97 -4.66
CA LEU A 66 9.51 -2.15 -4.01
C LEU A 66 10.38 -3.00 -3.10
N GLN A 67 11.70 -2.77 -3.14
CA GLN A 67 12.70 -3.46 -2.34
C GLN A 67 12.88 -2.76 -0.97
N PRO A 68 13.36 -3.47 0.05
CA PRO A 68 13.86 -2.86 1.28
C PRO A 68 14.73 -1.62 1.04
N GLU A 69 14.58 -0.61 1.89
CA GLU A 69 15.32 0.67 1.85
C GLU A 69 15.05 1.58 0.64
N GLU A 70 14.23 1.17 -0.34
CA GLU A 70 13.86 2.04 -1.46
C GLU A 70 13.02 3.24 -1.02
N VAL A 71 13.14 4.34 -1.74
CA VAL A 71 12.33 5.55 -1.57
C VAL A 71 11.80 5.96 -2.92
N ILE A 72 10.50 6.25 -2.99
CA ILE A 72 9.85 6.68 -4.22
C ILE A 72 8.94 7.88 -3.97
N ILE A 73 8.77 8.69 -5.01
CA ILE A 73 7.69 9.66 -5.07
C ILE A 73 6.46 8.94 -5.61
N VAL A 74 5.34 9.08 -4.92
CA VAL A 74 4.06 8.50 -5.33
C VAL A 74 3.68 9.06 -6.72
N PRO A 75 3.30 8.20 -7.69
CA PRO A 75 2.91 8.64 -9.03
C PRO A 75 1.79 9.68 -9.01
N ALA A 76 1.83 10.63 -9.95
CA ALA A 76 0.78 11.63 -10.10
C ALA A 76 -0.59 10.99 -10.35
N GLY A 77 -1.64 11.57 -9.77
CA GLY A 77 -3.01 11.06 -9.86
C GLY A 77 -3.37 9.97 -8.84
N THR A 78 -2.40 9.47 -8.08
CA THR A 78 -2.66 8.52 -6.98
C THR A 78 -3.51 9.18 -5.91
N ALA A 79 -4.62 8.54 -5.58
CA ALA A 79 -5.50 8.91 -4.47
C ALA A 79 -5.44 7.88 -3.33
N HIS A 80 -5.07 6.64 -3.62
CA HIS A 80 -4.93 5.58 -2.63
C HIS A 80 -3.74 4.68 -2.93
N VAL A 81 -3.18 4.07 -1.89
CA VAL A 81 -2.12 3.07 -2.03
C VAL A 81 -2.54 1.77 -1.36
N VAL A 82 -2.16 0.65 -1.97
CA VAL A 82 -2.30 -0.68 -1.38
C VAL A 82 -0.95 -1.38 -1.34
N GLU A 83 -0.58 -1.90 -0.18
CA GLU A 83 0.61 -2.75 -0.02
C GLU A 83 0.21 -4.20 0.26
N LEU A 84 0.91 -5.11 -0.40
CA LEU A 84 0.74 -6.56 -0.30
C LEU A 84 2.10 -7.24 -0.24
N SER A 85 2.17 -8.36 0.48
CA SER A 85 3.32 -9.27 0.35
C SER A 85 3.48 -9.72 -1.10
N THR A 86 4.71 -9.88 -1.57
CA THR A 86 5.00 -10.44 -2.90
C THR A 86 4.44 -11.85 -3.11
N LYS A 87 4.13 -12.55 -2.02
CA LYS A 87 3.52 -13.88 -2.00
C LYS A 87 1.98 -13.84 -2.02
N ALA A 88 1.37 -12.66 -1.87
CA ALA A 88 -0.08 -12.51 -1.89
C ALA A 88 -0.63 -12.66 -3.31
N ARG A 89 -1.84 -13.22 -3.43
CA ARG A 89 -2.61 -13.16 -4.67
C ARG A 89 -3.46 -11.88 -4.63
N PRO A 90 -3.14 -10.85 -5.44
CA PRO A 90 -3.91 -9.62 -5.44
C PRO A 90 -5.34 -9.89 -5.92
N PRO A 91 -6.33 -9.11 -5.43
CA PRO A 91 -7.69 -9.20 -5.93
C PRO A 91 -7.74 -8.74 -7.40
N GLN A 92 -8.77 -9.16 -8.13
CA GLN A 92 -8.92 -8.80 -9.55
C GLN A 92 -9.12 -7.29 -9.75
N ASN A 93 -9.75 -6.63 -8.78
CA ASN A 93 -9.89 -5.18 -8.71
C ASN A 93 -9.91 -4.74 -7.23
N PHE A 94 -9.83 -3.43 -7.00
CA PHE A 94 -9.83 -2.83 -5.67
C PHE A 94 -11.14 -2.08 -5.34
N GLU A 95 -12.20 -2.29 -6.10
CA GLU A 95 -13.47 -1.55 -5.90
C GLU A 95 -14.11 -1.83 -4.55
N PHE A 96 -13.90 -3.03 -4.00
CA PHE A 96 -14.38 -3.37 -2.66
C PHE A 96 -13.80 -2.45 -1.58
N LEU A 97 -12.71 -1.72 -1.84
CA LEU A 97 -12.13 -0.76 -0.90
C LEU A 97 -12.95 0.53 -0.77
N LYS A 98 -13.93 0.76 -1.65
CA LYS A 98 -14.90 1.86 -1.57
C LYS A 98 -15.64 1.90 -0.22
N THR A 99 -15.79 0.74 0.43
CA THR A 99 -16.45 0.63 1.75
C THR A 99 -15.61 1.16 2.91
N TYR A 100 -14.31 1.42 2.70
CA TYR A 100 -13.38 1.87 3.73
C TYR A 100 -12.93 3.34 3.59
N ARG A 101 -13.55 4.08 2.64
CA ARG A 101 -13.29 5.50 2.40
C ARG A 101 -13.52 6.37 3.63
#